data_AF-A0A1G0TEW9-F1
#
_entry.id   AF-A0A1G0TEW9-F1
#
_cell.length_a   1.000
_cell.length_b   1.000
_cell.length_c   1.000
_cell.angle_alpha   90.00
_cell.angle_beta   90.00
_cell.angle_gamma   90.00
#
_symmetry.space_group_name_H-M   'P 1'
#
loop_
_entity.id
_entity.type
_entity.pdbx_description
1 polymer ?
#
loop_
_entity_poly.entity_id
_entity_poly.type
_entity_poly.pdbx_seq_one_letter_code
_entity_poly.pdbx_strand_id
1 'polypeptide(L)' 'MCIWAGNAVVILQLKKSDRNEQSVKLNTFLNPKDVEFSDLIIELKGLSPYPQSDVIINPNDYVAKLVVKKKEN' A
#
# COMPACT_ATOMS: atom_id res chain seq x y z
N MET A 1 12.48 6.11 -18.74
CA MET A 1 11.82 5.38 -17.64
C MET A 1 11.38 6.42 -16.63
N CYS A 2 10.09 6.74 -16.56
CA CYS A 2 9.59 7.81 -15.68
C CYS A 2 9.51 7.29 -14.24
N ILE A 3 10.55 7.56 -13.44
CA ILE A 3 10.45 7.44 -11.99
C ILE A 3 9.69 8.68 -11.53
N TRP A 4 8.39 8.54 -11.26
CA TRP A 4 7.59 9.65 -10.74
C TRP A 4 8.07 9.97 -9.33
N ALA A 5 8.84 11.04 -9.20
CA ALA A 5 9.17 11.62 -7.90
C ALA A 5 7.85 11.86 -7.13
N GLY A 6 7.76 11.29 -5.93
CA GLY A 6 6.58 11.39 -5.06
C GLY A 6 5.63 10.18 -5.05
N ASN A 7 5.78 9.17 -5.92
CA ASN A 7 5.06 7.90 -5.75
C ASN A 7 5.85 6.95 -4.84
N ALA A 8 5.26 6.55 -3.72
CA ALA A 8 5.76 5.44 -2.92
C ALA A 8 4.90 4.19 -3.15
N VAL A 9 5.54 3.04 -2.95
CA VAL A 9 4.92 1.72 -3.07
C VAL A 9 4.98 1.03 -1.71
N VAL A 10 3.82 0.67 -1.18
CA VAL A 10 3.68 -0.19 0.00
C VAL A 10 3.43 -1.61 -0.49
N ILE A 11 4.26 -2.55 -0.03
CA ILE A 11 4.10 -3.98 -0.34
C ILE A 11 3.43 -4.64 0.85
N LEU A 12 2.25 -5.21 0.63
CA LEU A 12 1.52 -5.97 1.65
C LEU A 12 1.66 -7.47 1.38
N GLN A 13 1.97 -8.22 2.42
CA GLN A 13 1.91 -9.67 2.44
C GLN A 13 0.58 -10.08 3.09
N LEU A 14 -0.34 -10.60 2.28
CA LEU A 14 -1.67 -10.98 2.73
C LEU A 14 -1.76 -12.50 2.81
N LYS A 15 -2.22 -13.02 3.94
CA LYS A 15 -2.42 -14.45 4.15
C LYS A 15 -3.76 -14.69 4.81
N LYS A 16 -4.49 -15.68 4.29
CA LYS A 16 -5.64 -16.28 4.98
C LYS A 16 -5.15 -17.56 5.65
N SER A 17 -5.64 -17.89 6.84
CA SER A 17 -5.12 -19.00 7.66
C SER A 17 -4.96 -20.33 6.91
N ASP A 18 -5.76 -20.55 5.87
CA ASP A 18 -5.84 -21.75 5.03
C ASP A 18 -5.31 -21.57 3.60
N ARG A 19 -4.74 -20.41 3.24
CA ARG A 19 -4.30 -20.11 1.86
C ARG A 19 -2.85 -19.68 1.78
N ASN A 20 -2.32 -19.80 0.57
CA ASN A 20 -1.02 -19.26 0.20
C ASN A 20 -0.97 -17.75 0.42
N GLU A 21 0.20 -17.30 0.87
CA GLU A 21 0.53 -15.89 0.99
C GLU A 21 0.54 -15.23 -0.39
N GLN A 22 -0.04 -14.03 -0.49
CA GLN A 22 0.02 -13.22 -1.70
C GLN A 22 0.68 -11.88 -1.38
N SER A 23 1.57 -11.45 -2.26
CA SER A 23 2.20 -10.14 -2.17
C SER A 23 1.53 -9.17 -3.14
N VAL A 24 1.10 -8.03 -2.63
CA VAL A 24 0.36 -7.01 -3.40
C VAL A 24 1.01 -5.65 -3.21
N LYS A 25 0.99 -4.82 -4.26
CA LYS A 25 1.61 -3.49 -4.27
C LYS A 25 0.53 -2.42 -4.29
N LEU A 26 0.55 -1.52 -3.32
CA LEU A 26 -0.31 -0.34 -3.28
C LEU A 26 0.53 0.92 -3.47
N ASN A 27 0.04 1.84 -4.29
CA ASN A 27 0.73 3.08 -4.65
C ASN A 27 0.12 4.29 -3.92
N THR A 28 0.94 5.27 -3.54
CA THR A 28 0.42 6.52 -2.97
C THR A 28 -0.23 7.41 -4.04
N PHE A 29 0.38 7.48 -5.24
CA PHE A 29 -0.07 8.38 -6.31
C PHE A 29 -0.61 7.64 -7.54
N LEU A 30 0.09 6.60 -8.00
CA LEU A 30 -0.30 5.79 -9.16
C LEU A 30 -1.39 4.76 -8.79
N ASN A 31 -1.81 3.95 -9.75
CA ASN A 31 -2.66 2.78 -9.52
C ASN A 31 -1.81 1.49 -9.46
N PRO A 32 -2.26 0.44 -8.76
CA PRO A 32 -3.45 0.42 -7.89
C PRO A 32 -3.19 1.06 -6.52
N LYS A 33 -4.22 1.66 -5.92
CA LYS A 33 -4.20 2.21 -4.54
C LYS A 33 -4.92 1.34 -3.53
N ASP A 34 -5.62 0.34 -4.05
CA ASP A 34 -6.40 -0.62 -3.31
C ASP A 34 -6.19 -2.03 -3.90
N VAL A 35 -6.62 -3.03 -3.15
CA VAL A 35 -6.58 -4.42 -3.58
C VAL A 35 -7.74 -5.17 -2.97
N GLU A 36 -8.35 -6.03 -3.78
CA GLU A 36 -9.33 -6.99 -3.30
C GLU A 36 -8.65 -8.23 -2.73
N PHE A 37 -9.07 -8.65 -1.55
CA PHE A 37 -8.57 -9.84 -0.88
C PHE A 37 -9.74 -10.59 -0.24
N SER A 38 -10.13 -11.73 -0.82
CA SER A 38 -11.32 -12.50 -0.38
C SER A 38 -12.58 -11.63 -0.48
N ASP A 39 -13.19 -11.31 0.64
CA ASP A 39 -14.39 -10.50 0.83
C ASP A 39 -14.05 -9.11 1.37
N LEU A 40 -12.78 -8.71 1.30
CA LEU A 40 -12.27 -7.43 1.76
C LEU A 40 -11.71 -6.60 0.61
N ILE A 41 -11.81 -5.29 0.77
CA ILE A 41 -11.06 -4.29 0.00
C ILE A 41 -10.12 -3.61 0.99
N ILE A 42 -8.83 -3.59 0.65
CA ILE A 42 -7.78 -2.94 1.43
C ILE A 42 -7.30 -1.73 0.64
N GLU A 43 -7.55 -0.53 1.16
CA GLU A 43 -7.22 0.74 0.51
C GLU A 43 -6.06 1.44 1.24
N LEU A 44 -5.05 1.89 0.49
CA LEU A 44 -4.00 2.78 1.02
C LEU A 44 -4.53 4.22 1.07
N LYS A 45 -4.78 4.73 2.29
CA LYS A 45 -5.24 6.11 2.51
C LYS A 45 -4.12 7.11 2.68
N GLY A 46 -2.92 6.67 3.05
CA GLY A 46 -1.78 7.56 3.14
C GLY A 46 -0.52 6.86 3.61
N LEU A 47 0.59 7.56 3.43
CA LEU A 47 1.91 7.18 3.91
C LEU A 47 2.53 8.43 4.56
N SER A 48 2.98 8.30 5.80
CA SER A 48 3.61 9.38 6.56
C SER A 48 4.98 8.94 7.05
N PRO A 49 6.04 9.76 6.93
CA PRO A 49 6.06 11.04 6.20
C PRO A 49 5.81 10.82 4.70
N TYR A 50 5.40 11.88 4.00
CA TYR A 50 5.27 11.80 2.55
C TYR A 50 6.68 11.75 1.94
N PRO A 51 6.94 10.90 0.93
CA PRO A 51 8.29 10.78 0.34
C PRO A 51 8.70 12.11 -0.30
N GLN A 52 9.83 12.64 0.13
CA GLN A 52 10.46 13.82 -0.46
C GLN A 52 11.80 13.41 -1.07
N SER A 53 12.10 13.86 -2.29
CA SER A 53 13.35 13.50 -3.00
C SER A 53 14.60 14.02 -2.30
N ASP A 54 14.44 15.09 -1.51
CA ASP A 54 15.55 15.88 -1.00
C ASP A 54 15.90 15.50 0.46
N VAL A 55 15.19 14.52 1.03
CA VAL A 55 15.37 14.06 2.41
C VAL A 55 15.47 12.54 2.45
N ILE A 56 16.53 12.03 3.07
CA ILE A 56 16.65 10.61 3.38
C ILE A 56 15.77 10.32 4.59
N ILE A 57 14.65 9.64 4.36
CA ILE A 57 13.74 9.19 5.42
C ILE A 57 14.15 7.77 5.83
N ASN A 58 14.28 7.52 7.14
CA ASN A 58 14.51 6.17 7.63
C ASN A 58 13.29 5.29 7.28
N PRO A 59 13.47 4.14 6.62
CA PRO A 59 12.37 3.25 6.27
C PRO A 59 11.45 2.86 7.44
N ASN A 60 12.00 2.80 8.66
CA ASN A 60 11.25 2.43 9.87
C ASN A 60 10.35 3.55 10.40
N ASP A 61 10.53 4.79 9.93
CA ASP A 61 9.70 5.93 10.34
C ASP A 61 8.41 6.04 9.50
N TYR A 62 8.28 5.21 8.46
CA TYR A 62 7.08 5.19 7.64
C TYR A 62 5.91 4.52 8.35
N VAL A 63 4.79 5.24 8.38
CA VAL A 63 3.49 4.78 8.85
C VAL A 63 2.52 4.78 7.68
N ALA A 64 2.10 3.59 7.25
CA ALA A 64 1.04 3.43 6.27
C ALA A 64 -0.34 3.44 6.96
N LYS A 65 -1.26 4.25 6.44
CA LYS A 65 -2.67 4.24 6.86
C LYS A 65 -3.47 3.41 5.85
N LEU A 66 -3.98 2.28 6.31
CA LEU A 66 -4.84 1.39 5.52
C LEU A 66 -6.27 1.48 6.03
N VAL A 67 -7.22 1.39 5.11
CA VAL A 67 -8.64 1.16 5.44
C VAL A 67 -9.03 -0.19 4.89
N VAL A 68 -9.61 -1.02 5.76
CA VAL A 68 -10.10 -2.36 5.40
C VAL A 68 -11.62 -2.34 5.49
N LYS A 69 -12.29 -2.68 4.39
CA LYS A 69 -13.76 -2.74 4.30
C LYS A 69 -14.17 -4.09 3.74
N LYS A 70 -15.40 -4.50 4.05
CA LYS A 70 -16.03 -5.61 3.34
C LYS A 70 -16.36 -5.17 1.92
N LYS A 71 -16.13 -6.05 0.94
CA LYS A 71 -16.61 -5.84 -0.43
C LYS A 71 -18.14 -5.84 -0.38
N GLU A 72 -18.76 -4.73 -0.77
CA GLU A 72 -20.20 -4.71 -0.98
C GLU A 72 -20.51 -5.55 -2.24
N ASN A 73 -21.46 -6.48 -2.08
CA ASN A 73 -21.93 -7.37 -3.15
C ASN A 73 -22.91 -6.66 -4.07
#